data_AF-A0A2W7MHD3-F1
#
_entry.id   AF-A0A2W7MHD3-F1
#
_cell.length_a   1.000
_cell.length_b   1.000
_cell.length_c   1.000
_cell.angle_alpha   90.00
_cell.angle_beta   90.00
_cell.angle_gamma   90.00
#
_symmetry.space_group_name_H-M   'P 1'
#
loop_
_entity.id
_entity.type
_entity.pdbx_description
1 polymer ?
#
loop_
_entity_poly.entity_id
_entity_poly.type
_entity_poly.pdbx_seq_one_letter_code
_entity_poly.pdbx_strand_id
1 'polypeptide(L)'
;MEKLKINLYGYVQNNLGDDLFFEYVVNRYPSYTFKLFAPPIYLDTFSNTENIKLIYPSLSKRVLNKFYKSIFKKNLNLFTSNVDVSLLVGGSLFIENMDWEIGHKEFTNKFLASNQNYLLGANFGPYSSQEFYNSYQRVFTNFEDICFREEYSKQLFKHLKNVRVAPDMLFGYKNNDFIIKEEKKVFISVIKPSIRKDLIEIDTKYFKGITKLVEKYTLQGYEISLVSFCQAEGDEQAIDEIYSLLRDKKSVRKIYYKGINREEIISELSSSEIIVATRFHAMILGWVFNKKVLPLIYSDKTLNVIKDVGFSGKYIDIRKDDDYSINQKEIGFLEDVTSIAIESERHFEVLDTVLK
;
A
#
# COMPACT_ATOMS: atom_id res chain seq x y z
N MET A 1 -19.05 -3.93 -29.41
CA MET A 1 -17.68 -4.43 -29.13
C MET A 1 -17.77 -5.40 -27.96
N GLU A 2 -17.08 -6.54 -28.03
CA GLU A 2 -16.93 -7.39 -26.84
C GLU A 2 -16.22 -6.60 -25.74
N LYS A 3 -16.71 -6.68 -24.49
CA LYS A 3 -16.04 -6.06 -23.35
C LYS A 3 -14.74 -6.82 -23.07
N LEU A 4 -13.62 -6.07 -22.97
CA LEU A 4 -12.32 -6.62 -22.62
C LEU A 4 -12.38 -7.38 -21.30
N LYS A 5 -11.71 -8.53 -21.23
CA LYS A 5 -11.55 -9.34 -20.02
C LYS A 5 -10.28 -8.88 -19.31
N ILE A 6 -10.47 -8.16 -18.20
CA ILE A 6 -9.38 -7.56 -17.44
C ILE A 6 -9.16 -8.35 -16.15
N ASN A 7 -7.94 -8.80 -15.91
CA ASN A 7 -7.53 -9.32 -14.63
C ASN A 7 -6.80 -8.24 -13.84
N LEU A 8 -7.18 -8.08 -12.58
CA LEU A 8 -6.55 -7.21 -11.61
C LEU A 8 -5.75 -8.06 -10.62
N TYR A 9 -4.48 -7.70 -10.44
CA TYR A 9 -3.54 -8.35 -9.53
C TYR A 9 -2.97 -7.31 -8.57
N GLY A 10 -2.64 -7.74 -7.36
CA GLY A 10 -1.97 -6.92 -6.36
C GLY A 10 -1.87 -7.64 -5.02
N TYR A 11 -1.59 -6.90 -3.95
CA TYR A 11 -1.46 -7.45 -2.61
C TYR A 11 -2.84 -7.59 -1.92
N VAL A 12 -3.35 -8.82 -1.82
CA VAL A 12 -4.73 -9.13 -1.40
C VAL A 12 -4.81 -9.63 0.05
N GLN A 13 -4.37 -8.81 1.01
CA GLN A 13 -4.29 -9.17 2.44
C GLN A 13 -5.08 -8.22 3.36
N ASN A 14 -6.12 -7.55 2.84
CA ASN A 14 -6.81 -6.43 3.50
C ASN A 14 -5.79 -5.40 4.01
N ASN A 15 -5.03 -4.83 3.09
CA ASN A 15 -4.12 -3.73 3.37
C ASN A 15 -4.79 -2.45 2.85
N LEU A 16 -5.03 -1.47 3.72
CA LEU A 16 -5.77 -0.27 3.36
C LEU A 16 -5.21 0.42 2.10
N GLY A 17 -3.89 0.51 1.96
CA GLY A 17 -3.30 1.17 0.80
C GLY A 17 -3.46 0.40 -0.50
N ASP A 18 -3.26 -0.92 -0.48
CA ASP A 18 -3.44 -1.76 -1.66
C ASP A 18 -4.93 -1.87 -2.05
N ASP A 19 -5.84 -1.89 -1.07
CA ASP A 19 -7.28 -1.88 -1.31
C ASP A 19 -7.74 -0.55 -1.94
N LEU A 20 -7.16 0.57 -1.51
CA LEU A 20 -7.36 1.88 -2.14
C LEU A 20 -6.84 1.91 -3.58
N PHE A 21 -5.73 1.23 -3.90
CA PHE A 21 -5.28 1.11 -5.29
C PHE A 21 -6.31 0.38 -6.16
N PHE A 22 -6.85 -0.75 -5.68
CA PHE A 22 -7.88 -1.48 -6.42
C PHE A 22 -9.12 -0.63 -6.64
N GLU A 23 -9.62 0.03 -5.60
CA GLU A 23 -10.76 0.93 -5.69
C GLU A 23 -10.51 2.06 -6.69
N TYR A 24 -9.36 2.72 -6.62
CA TYR A 24 -9.03 3.85 -7.47
C TYR A 24 -8.97 3.45 -8.96
N VAL A 25 -8.40 2.28 -9.26
CA VAL A 25 -8.39 1.72 -10.63
C VAL A 25 -9.80 1.37 -11.10
N VAL A 26 -10.57 0.69 -10.28
CA VAL A 26 -11.91 0.20 -10.64
C VAL A 26 -12.89 1.37 -10.84
N ASN A 27 -12.78 2.41 -10.02
CA ASN A 27 -13.58 3.63 -10.14
C ASN A 27 -13.18 4.48 -11.35
N ARG A 28 -11.91 4.46 -11.78
CA ARG A 28 -11.46 5.15 -13.00
C ARG A 28 -12.12 4.58 -14.27
N TYR A 29 -12.37 3.27 -14.30
CA TYR A 29 -12.86 2.55 -15.48
C TYR A 29 -14.22 1.87 -15.23
N PRO A 30 -15.29 2.61 -14.93
CA PRO A 30 -16.58 2.06 -14.49
C PRO A 30 -17.26 1.18 -15.56
N SER A 31 -16.96 1.40 -16.83
CA SER A 31 -17.54 0.65 -17.96
C SER A 31 -17.02 -0.79 -18.08
N TYR A 32 -15.90 -1.11 -17.44
CA TYR A 32 -15.20 -2.40 -17.53
C TYR A 32 -15.35 -3.22 -16.25
N THR A 33 -15.40 -4.54 -16.39
CA THR A 33 -15.43 -5.47 -15.25
C THR A 33 -14.04 -6.05 -15.00
N PHE A 34 -13.54 -5.88 -13.79
CA PHE A 34 -12.23 -6.38 -13.35
C PHE A 34 -12.40 -7.71 -12.62
N LYS A 35 -11.63 -8.73 -12.99
CA LYS A 35 -11.54 -9.97 -12.20
C LYS A 35 -10.42 -9.83 -11.19
N LEU A 36 -10.70 -9.97 -9.90
CA LEU A 36 -9.69 -9.96 -8.84
C LEU A 36 -9.58 -11.35 -8.21
N PHE A 37 -8.39 -11.94 -8.21
CA PHE A 37 -8.16 -13.19 -7.48
C PHE A 37 -7.78 -12.90 -6.02
N ALA A 38 -8.74 -12.99 -5.09
CA ALA A 38 -8.51 -12.65 -3.69
C ALA A 38 -9.32 -13.54 -2.72
N PRO A 39 -8.97 -13.58 -1.42
CA PRO A 39 -9.70 -14.38 -0.43
C PRO A 39 -11.17 -13.92 -0.26
N PRO A 40 -12.08 -14.77 0.24
CA PRO A 40 -13.51 -14.45 0.37
C PRO A 40 -13.83 -13.21 1.22
N ILE A 41 -12.94 -12.78 2.11
CA ILE A 41 -13.11 -11.54 2.91
C ILE A 41 -13.24 -10.28 2.02
N TYR A 42 -12.74 -10.34 0.78
CA TYR A 42 -12.88 -9.26 -0.19
C TYR A 42 -14.30 -9.14 -0.76
N LEU A 43 -15.19 -10.13 -0.54
CA LEU A 43 -16.61 -9.98 -0.85
C LEU A 43 -17.24 -8.84 -0.06
N ASP A 44 -16.86 -8.72 1.22
CA ASP A 44 -17.37 -7.64 2.09
C ASP A 44 -16.65 -6.31 1.77
N THR A 45 -15.34 -6.38 1.53
CA THR A 45 -14.48 -5.20 1.24
C THR A 45 -14.94 -4.47 -0.03
N PHE A 46 -15.31 -5.21 -1.08
CA PHE A 46 -15.80 -4.65 -2.34
C PHE A 46 -17.30 -4.91 -2.57
N SER A 47 -18.07 -5.07 -1.50
CA SER A 47 -19.53 -5.35 -1.59
C SER A 47 -20.31 -4.29 -2.36
N ASN A 48 -19.86 -3.03 -2.31
CA ASN A 48 -20.48 -1.88 -2.97
C ASN A 48 -19.83 -1.53 -4.33
N THR A 49 -18.92 -2.35 -4.83
CA THR A 49 -18.21 -2.11 -6.09
C THR A 49 -18.75 -3.05 -7.18
N GLU A 50 -19.62 -2.53 -8.04
CA GLU A 50 -20.34 -3.39 -9.02
C GLU A 50 -19.43 -3.96 -10.13
N ASN A 51 -18.38 -3.22 -10.50
CA ASN A 51 -17.53 -3.55 -11.63
C ASN A 51 -16.26 -4.32 -11.25
N ILE A 52 -16.24 -4.94 -10.06
CA ILE A 52 -15.23 -5.93 -9.66
C ILE A 52 -15.87 -7.30 -9.42
N LYS A 53 -15.30 -8.33 -10.04
CA LYS A 53 -15.70 -9.73 -9.91
C LYS A 53 -14.62 -10.50 -9.15
N LEU A 54 -14.93 -10.88 -7.92
CA LEU A 54 -14.03 -11.69 -7.12
C LEU A 54 -13.97 -13.13 -7.65
N ILE A 55 -12.75 -13.62 -7.87
CA ILE A 55 -12.44 -15.02 -8.09
C ILE A 55 -11.70 -15.52 -6.85
N TYR A 56 -12.32 -16.38 -6.07
CA TYR A 56 -11.73 -16.90 -4.85
C TYR A 56 -11.62 -18.42 -4.93
N PRO A 57 -10.63 -19.03 -4.27
CA PRO A 57 -10.65 -20.48 -4.07
C PRO A 57 -11.91 -20.84 -3.28
N SER A 58 -12.77 -21.69 -3.84
CA SER A 58 -14.01 -22.12 -3.19
C SER A 58 -13.69 -23.08 -2.05
N LEU A 59 -13.40 -22.58 -0.85
CA LEU A 59 -13.11 -23.46 0.29
C LEU A 59 -13.76 -22.97 1.58
N SER A 60 -14.60 -23.85 2.14
CA SER A 60 -14.88 -23.91 3.56
C SER A 60 -13.61 -24.34 4.32
N LYS A 61 -13.45 -23.86 5.56
CA LYS A 61 -12.23 -23.90 6.40
C LYS A 61 -11.64 -25.30 6.73
N ARG A 62 -11.98 -26.41 6.05
CA ARG A 62 -11.79 -27.77 6.61
C ARG A 62 -11.41 -28.97 5.70
N VAL A 63 -10.89 -28.83 4.47
CA VAL A 63 -10.57 -30.03 3.64
C VAL A 63 -9.12 -30.13 3.15
N LEU A 64 -8.56 -31.33 3.33
CA LEU A 64 -7.16 -31.75 3.23
C LEU A 64 -6.62 -31.81 1.77
N ASN A 65 -5.61 -30.98 1.49
CA ASN A 65 -4.41 -31.09 0.64
C ASN A 65 -4.28 -31.90 -0.69
N LYS A 66 -5.33 -32.47 -1.31
CA LYS A 66 -5.29 -32.93 -2.73
C LYS A 66 -6.32 -32.26 -3.62
N PHE A 67 -7.57 -32.15 -3.14
CA PHE A 67 -8.62 -31.39 -3.83
C PHE A 67 -8.38 -29.87 -3.78
N TYR A 68 -7.73 -29.38 -2.72
CA TYR A 68 -7.27 -27.99 -2.57
C TYR A 68 -6.47 -27.52 -3.80
N LYS A 69 -5.45 -28.29 -4.19
CA LYS A 69 -4.62 -27.99 -5.37
C LYS A 69 -5.43 -28.01 -6.66
N SER A 70 -6.42 -28.89 -6.79
CA SER A 70 -7.28 -28.99 -7.98
C SER A 70 -8.26 -27.83 -8.10
N ILE A 71 -8.91 -27.42 -7.01
CA ILE A 71 -9.84 -26.27 -6.96
C ILE A 71 -9.07 -24.96 -7.15
N PHE A 72 -7.94 -24.80 -6.46
CA PHE A 72 -7.05 -23.65 -6.63
C PHE A 72 -6.54 -23.57 -8.08
N LYS A 73 -6.08 -24.69 -8.66
CA LYS A 73 -5.64 -24.76 -10.06
C LYS A 73 -6.77 -24.53 -11.05
N LYS A 74 -8.00 -24.98 -10.77
CA LYS A 74 -9.18 -24.74 -11.61
C LYS A 74 -9.59 -23.27 -11.58
N ASN A 75 -9.64 -22.65 -10.40
CA ASN A 75 -9.97 -21.23 -10.27
C ASN A 75 -8.84 -20.35 -10.86
N LEU A 76 -7.59 -20.80 -10.77
CA LEU A 76 -6.46 -20.17 -11.42
C LEU A 76 -6.50 -20.29 -12.95
N ASN A 77 -6.87 -21.46 -13.51
CA ASN A 77 -7.06 -21.64 -14.95
C ASN A 77 -8.23 -20.80 -15.49
N LEU A 78 -9.33 -20.69 -14.73
CA LEU A 78 -10.47 -19.81 -15.06
C LEU A 78 -10.09 -18.33 -15.01
N PHE A 79 -9.18 -17.97 -14.12
CA PHE A 79 -8.64 -16.62 -14.02
C PHE A 79 -7.69 -16.30 -15.18
N THR A 80 -6.84 -17.24 -15.58
CA THR A 80 -5.74 -17.02 -16.55
C THR A 80 -6.09 -17.32 -18.01
N SER A 81 -7.25 -17.92 -18.32
CA SER A 81 -7.64 -18.24 -19.71
C SER A 81 -8.39 -17.08 -20.39
N ASN A 82 -7.99 -16.79 -21.64
CA ASN A 82 -8.60 -15.77 -22.50
C ASN A 82 -8.70 -14.40 -21.80
N VAL A 83 -7.56 -13.87 -21.36
CA VAL A 83 -7.43 -12.56 -20.70
C VAL A 83 -6.87 -11.56 -21.70
N ASP A 84 -7.58 -10.47 -21.93
CA ASP A 84 -7.15 -9.43 -22.87
C ASP A 84 -6.12 -8.50 -22.23
N VAL A 85 -6.32 -8.15 -20.95
CA VAL A 85 -5.45 -7.25 -20.20
C VAL A 85 -5.18 -7.80 -18.79
N SER A 86 -3.90 -7.96 -18.44
CA SER A 86 -3.45 -8.16 -17.05
C SER A 86 -2.94 -6.85 -16.49
N LEU A 87 -3.52 -6.42 -15.37
CA LEU A 87 -3.16 -5.20 -14.66
C LEU A 87 -2.62 -5.56 -13.27
N LEU A 88 -1.33 -5.32 -13.04
CA LEU A 88 -0.71 -5.45 -11.73
C LEU A 88 -0.63 -4.07 -11.08
N VAL A 89 -1.22 -3.94 -9.89
CA VAL A 89 -1.25 -2.69 -9.13
C VAL A 89 -0.78 -2.96 -7.72
N GLY A 90 0.08 -2.08 -7.22
CA GLY A 90 0.56 -2.15 -5.85
C GLY A 90 1.98 -1.65 -5.72
N GLY A 91 2.36 -1.24 -4.52
CA GLY A 91 3.67 -0.66 -4.26
C GLY A 91 4.78 -1.71 -4.14
N SER A 92 4.81 -2.38 -2.98
CA SER A 92 5.92 -3.22 -2.54
C SER A 92 5.88 -4.65 -3.11
N LEU A 93 5.71 -4.79 -4.42
CA LEU A 93 5.49 -6.08 -5.07
C LEU A 93 6.78 -6.86 -5.34
N PHE A 94 7.91 -6.17 -5.52
CA PHE A 94 9.17 -6.79 -5.95
C PHE A 94 10.25 -6.69 -4.86
N ILE A 95 10.13 -7.50 -3.82
CA ILE A 95 11.12 -7.59 -2.72
C ILE A 95 11.83 -8.95 -2.79
N GLU A 96 13.16 -8.94 -2.71
CA GLU A 96 13.90 -10.18 -2.57
C GLU A 96 13.74 -10.76 -1.15
N ASN A 97 13.17 -11.96 -1.10
CA ASN A 97 13.04 -12.77 0.11
C ASN A 97 13.60 -14.17 -0.18
N MET A 98 13.71 -15.03 0.83
CA MET A 98 14.34 -16.36 0.67
C MET A 98 13.68 -17.24 -0.41
N ASP A 99 12.39 -17.02 -0.67
CA ASP A 99 11.59 -17.82 -1.62
C ASP A 99 11.26 -17.03 -2.91
N TRP A 100 12.04 -15.99 -3.24
CA TRP A 100 11.73 -15.08 -4.34
C TRP A 100 11.62 -15.79 -5.69
N GLU A 101 12.39 -16.85 -5.93
CA GLU A 101 12.36 -17.63 -7.17
C GLU A 101 11.00 -18.30 -7.39
N ILE A 102 10.36 -18.78 -6.31
CA ILE A 102 9.03 -19.37 -6.35
C ILE A 102 8.03 -18.27 -6.73
N GLY A 103 8.11 -17.12 -6.06
CA GLY A 103 7.27 -15.96 -6.36
C GLY A 103 7.44 -15.48 -7.80
N HIS A 104 8.68 -15.39 -8.30
CA HIS A 104 9.00 -15.02 -9.68
C HIS A 104 8.40 -16.00 -10.70
N LYS A 105 8.55 -17.30 -10.46
CA LYS A 105 7.97 -18.33 -11.34
C LYS A 105 6.45 -18.28 -11.35
N GLU A 106 5.82 -18.08 -10.19
CA GLU A 106 4.38 -17.91 -10.12
C GLU A 106 3.91 -16.65 -10.84
N PHE A 107 4.60 -15.53 -10.63
CA PHE A 107 4.35 -14.26 -11.31
C PHE A 107 4.44 -14.41 -12.83
N THR A 108 5.53 -14.98 -13.33
CA THR A 108 5.76 -15.18 -14.76
C THR A 108 4.68 -16.07 -15.40
N ASN A 109 4.32 -17.19 -14.75
CA ASN A 109 3.33 -18.12 -15.29
C ASN A 109 1.89 -17.59 -15.22
N LYS A 110 1.55 -16.78 -14.20
CA LYS A 110 0.18 -16.32 -13.95
C LYS A 110 -0.14 -14.97 -14.59
N PHE A 111 0.85 -14.08 -14.65
CA PHE A 111 0.65 -12.69 -15.06
C PHE A 111 0.82 -12.52 -16.57
N LEU A 112 1.88 -13.11 -17.15
CA LEU A 112 2.16 -13.04 -18.60
C LEU A 112 1.28 -13.94 -19.47
N ALA A 113 0.20 -14.51 -18.91
CA ALA A 113 -0.75 -15.32 -19.66
C ALA A 113 -1.74 -14.46 -20.48
N SER A 114 -1.69 -13.14 -20.37
CA SER A 114 -2.55 -12.20 -21.10
C SER A 114 -1.90 -11.62 -22.35
N ASN A 115 -2.73 -11.05 -23.23
CA ASN A 115 -2.26 -10.40 -24.45
C ASN A 115 -1.51 -9.09 -24.17
N GLN A 116 -1.91 -8.33 -23.14
CA GLN A 116 -1.31 -7.04 -22.79
C GLN A 116 -1.14 -6.92 -21.27
N ASN A 117 0.07 -6.57 -20.84
CA ASN A 117 0.48 -6.59 -19.44
C ASN A 117 0.90 -5.19 -18.96
N TYR A 118 0.28 -4.70 -17.89
CA TYR A 118 0.52 -3.36 -17.33
C TYR A 118 0.91 -3.44 -15.86
N LEU A 119 1.84 -2.58 -15.44
CA LEU A 119 2.29 -2.46 -14.05
C LEU A 119 2.16 -1.01 -13.55
N LEU A 120 1.32 -0.78 -12.55
CA LEU A 120 1.04 0.55 -12.00
C LEU A 120 1.38 0.64 -10.50
N GLY A 121 1.89 1.79 -10.08
CA GLY A 121 2.11 2.13 -8.67
C GLY A 121 3.27 1.41 -8.00
N ALA A 122 4.04 0.61 -8.73
CA ALA A 122 5.05 -0.26 -8.14
C ALA A 122 6.35 0.44 -7.79
N ASN A 123 7.10 -0.17 -6.88
CA ASN A 123 8.51 0.07 -6.68
C ASN A 123 9.28 -1.26 -6.77
N PHE A 124 10.57 -1.19 -7.05
CA PHE A 124 11.48 -2.32 -7.10
C PHE A 124 12.42 -2.35 -5.88
N GLY A 125 12.60 -3.53 -5.32
CA GLY A 125 13.47 -3.78 -4.17
C GLY A 125 12.74 -3.74 -2.81
N PRO A 126 13.50 -3.83 -1.69
CA PRO A 126 14.94 -4.06 -1.67
C PRO A 126 15.30 -5.42 -2.26
N TYR A 127 16.51 -5.51 -2.79
CA TYR A 127 17.12 -6.73 -3.32
C TYR A 127 18.63 -6.69 -3.09
N SER A 128 19.28 -7.85 -3.10
CA SER A 128 20.71 -8.03 -2.90
C SER A 128 21.39 -8.84 -4.00
N SER A 129 20.65 -9.73 -4.69
CA SER A 129 21.22 -10.58 -5.74
C SER A 129 21.06 -9.97 -7.13
N GLN A 130 22.08 -10.16 -7.96
CA GLN A 130 22.02 -9.79 -9.37
C GLN A 130 21.05 -10.70 -10.12
N GLU A 131 20.90 -11.94 -9.66
CA GLU A 131 19.97 -12.95 -10.15
C GLU A 131 18.52 -12.47 -10.02
N PHE A 132 18.12 -11.95 -8.86
CA PHE A 132 16.79 -11.37 -8.64
C PHE A 132 16.53 -10.24 -9.63
N TYR A 133 17.44 -9.26 -9.72
CA TYR A 133 17.32 -8.15 -10.66
C TYR A 133 17.22 -8.61 -12.11
N ASN A 134 18.13 -9.47 -12.57
CA ASN A 134 18.16 -9.98 -13.95
C ASN A 134 16.90 -10.80 -14.29
N SER A 135 16.29 -11.47 -13.30
CA SER A 135 15.06 -12.23 -13.49
C SER A 135 13.87 -11.32 -13.79
N TYR A 136 13.72 -10.21 -13.06
CA TYR A 136 12.64 -9.25 -13.29
C TYR A 136 12.90 -8.35 -14.49
N GLN A 137 14.16 -7.99 -14.76
CA GLN A 137 14.54 -7.29 -15.99
C GLN A 137 14.03 -8.04 -17.23
N ARG A 138 14.21 -9.36 -17.27
CA ARG A 138 13.73 -10.21 -18.38
C ARG A 138 12.20 -10.31 -18.44
N VAL A 139 11.53 -10.27 -17.29
CA VAL A 139 10.06 -10.32 -17.26
C VAL A 139 9.47 -8.99 -17.73
N PHE A 140 10.07 -7.87 -17.30
CA PHE A 140 9.63 -6.52 -17.63
C PHE A 140 9.67 -6.18 -19.13
N THR A 141 10.43 -6.91 -19.96
CA THR A 141 10.38 -6.75 -21.41
C THR A 141 9.05 -7.23 -22.04
N ASN A 142 8.24 -7.97 -21.30
CA ASN A 142 6.93 -8.50 -21.77
C ASN A 142 5.74 -7.62 -21.35
N PHE A 143 6.01 -6.45 -20.76
CA PHE A 143 4.99 -5.48 -20.38
C PHE A 143 4.78 -4.48 -21.51
N GLU A 144 3.54 -4.08 -21.73
CA GLU A 144 3.22 -2.95 -22.62
C GLU A 144 3.68 -1.64 -21.97
N ASP A 145 3.45 -1.51 -20.66
CA ASP A 145 3.87 -0.35 -19.89
C ASP A 145 4.09 -0.69 -18.41
N ILE A 146 5.13 -0.07 -17.85
CA ILE A 146 5.49 -0.11 -16.44
C ILE A 146 5.65 1.33 -15.97
N CYS A 147 4.80 1.76 -15.04
CA CYS A 147 4.94 3.05 -14.38
C CYS A 147 5.30 2.84 -12.91
N PHE A 148 6.56 3.06 -12.57
CA PHE A 148 7.03 3.04 -11.18
C PHE A 148 6.57 4.30 -10.43
N ARG A 149 6.46 4.20 -9.11
CA ARG A 149 6.03 5.32 -8.24
C ARG A 149 7.15 6.24 -7.77
N GLU A 150 8.40 5.91 -8.09
CA GLU A 150 9.59 6.63 -7.65
C GLU A 150 10.76 6.45 -8.63
N GLU A 151 11.68 7.42 -8.62
CA GLU A 151 12.73 7.59 -9.62
C GLU A 151 13.79 6.49 -9.53
N TYR A 152 14.09 6.00 -8.32
CA TYR A 152 15.09 4.96 -8.11
C TYR A 152 14.78 3.68 -8.91
N SER A 153 13.55 3.16 -8.86
CA SER A 153 13.13 1.97 -9.61
C SER A 153 13.16 2.22 -11.10
N LYS A 154 12.72 3.40 -11.56
CA LYS A 154 12.79 3.75 -12.98
C LYS A 154 14.24 3.80 -13.46
N GLN A 155 15.18 4.32 -12.66
CA GLN A 155 16.60 4.36 -13.03
C GLN A 155 17.22 2.96 -13.17
N LEU A 156 16.77 1.99 -12.38
CA LEU A 156 17.20 0.58 -12.49
C LEU A 156 16.85 -0.06 -13.84
N PHE A 157 15.79 0.41 -14.51
CA PHE A 157 15.28 -0.16 -15.76
C PHE A 157 15.18 0.85 -16.91
N LYS A 158 15.90 1.98 -16.84
CA LYS A 158 15.79 3.09 -17.80
C LYS A 158 16.12 2.74 -19.25
N HIS A 159 16.82 1.64 -19.50
CA HIS A 159 17.11 1.13 -20.84
C HIS A 159 15.92 0.42 -21.48
N LEU A 160 14.90 0.07 -20.70
CA LEU A 160 13.64 -0.46 -21.20
C LEU A 160 12.72 0.69 -21.64
N LYS A 161 12.25 0.65 -22.89
CA LYS A 161 11.44 1.74 -23.48
C LYS A 161 10.03 1.86 -22.92
N ASN A 162 9.54 0.79 -22.28
CA ASN A 162 8.23 0.67 -21.66
C ASN A 162 8.25 1.02 -20.16
N VAL A 163 9.32 1.65 -19.66
CA VAL A 163 9.44 2.04 -18.25
C VAL A 163 9.31 3.56 -18.10
N ARG A 164 8.37 3.98 -17.26
CA ARG A 164 8.08 5.36 -16.89
C ARG A 164 8.03 5.50 -15.37
N VAL A 165 7.87 6.74 -14.92
CA VAL A 165 7.71 7.10 -13.52
C VAL A 165 6.61 8.15 -13.40
N ALA A 166 5.83 8.05 -12.33
CA ALA A 166 4.89 9.07 -11.86
C ALA A 166 4.89 9.01 -10.33
N PRO A 167 4.46 10.08 -9.62
CA PRO A 167 4.22 10.00 -8.18
C PRO A 167 3.18 8.92 -7.86
N ASP A 168 3.26 8.33 -6.65
CA ASP A 168 2.34 7.27 -6.20
C ASP A 168 0.87 7.61 -6.50
N MET A 169 0.14 6.65 -7.07
CA MET A 169 -1.23 6.85 -7.56
C MET A 169 -2.19 7.41 -6.51
N LEU A 170 -1.95 7.16 -5.21
CA LEU A 170 -2.83 7.69 -4.15
C LEU A 170 -2.66 9.20 -3.92
N PHE A 171 -1.69 9.88 -4.54
CA PHE A 171 -1.70 11.35 -4.58
C PHE A 171 -2.93 11.88 -5.34
N GLY A 172 -3.43 11.12 -6.32
CA GLY A 172 -4.67 11.41 -7.04
C GLY A 172 -5.94 11.04 -6.26
N TYR A 173 -5.82 10.51 -5.05
CA TYR A 173 -6.96 10.14 -4.21
C TYR A 173 -7.71 11.40 -3.74
N LYS A 174 -8.67 11.85 -4.53
CA LYS A 174 -9.57 12.95 -4.19
C LYS A 174 -10.88 12.39 -3.72
N ASN A 175 -11.19 12.59 -2.44
CA ASN A 175 -12.53 12.35 -1.95
C ASN A 175 -12.99 13.58 -1.15
N ASN A 176 -13.76 14.42 -1.84
CA ASN A 176 -14.28 15.68 -1.30
C ASN A 176 -15.23 15.45 -0.12
N ASP A 177 -15.78 14.24 0.03
CA ASP A 177 -16.66 13.88 1.14
C ASP A 177 -15.88 13.76 2.47
N PHE A 178 -14.54 13.68 2.39
CA PHE A 178 -13.63 13.63 3.56
C PHE A 178 -12.89 14.95 3.82
N ILE A 179 -13.35 16.08 3.29
CA ILE A 179 -12.90 17.40 3.78
C ILE A 179 -13.58 17.67 5.12
N ILE A 180 -13.02 17.05 6.17
CA ILE A 180 -13.54 17.15 7.54
C ILE A 180 -12.82 18.30 8.25
N LYS A 181 -13.57 19.00 9.11
CA LYS A 181 -13.00 20.01 9.99
C LYS A 181 -11.88 19.38 10.82
N GLU A 182 -10.71 20.01 10.79
CA GLU A 182 -9.58 19.57 11.59
C GLU A 182 -9.89 19.65 13.09
N GLU A 183 -9.49 18.60 13.80
CA GLU A 183 -9.66 18.43 15.23
C GLU A 183 -8.28 18.21 15.88
N LYS A 184 -8.21 18.45 17.19
CA LYS A 184 -6.98 18.30 17.98
C LYS A 184 -6.67 16.81 18.24
N LYS A 185 -6.39 16.08 17.17
CA LYS A 185 -6.15 14.63 17.10
C LYS A 185 -4.78 14.32 16.49
N VAL A 186 -4.17 13.25 16.98
CA VAL A 186 -2.98 12.64 16.37
C VAL A 186 -3.32 11.25 15.87
N PHE A 187 -3.18 11.06 14.57
CA PHE A 187 -3.28 9.76 13.91
C PHE A 187 -1.91 9.09 13.91
N ILE A 188 -1.80 7.88 14.44
CA ILE A 188 -0.54 7.11 14.45
C ILE A 188 -0.78 5.80 13.72
N SER A 189 -0.24 5.69 12.51
CA SER A 189 -0.20 4.41 11.82
C SER A 189 0.92 3.55 12.39
N VAL A 190 0.57 2.35 12.83
CA VAL A 190 1.49 1.45 13.53
C VAL A 190 1.83 0.27 12.63
N ILE A 191 3.09 -0.17 12.68
CA ILE A 191 3.53 -1.45 12.11
C ILE A 191 4.06 -2.37 13.20
N LYS A 192 4.21 -3.66 12.88
CA LYS A 192 5.13 -4.56 13.59
C LYS A 192 6.46 -4.68 12.82
N PRO A 193 7.55 -4.02 13.27
CA PRO A 193 8.84 -4.08 12.57
C PRO A 193 9.33 -5.52 12.33
N SER A 194 9.27 -6.38 13.36
CA SER A 194 9.87 -7.72 13.37
C SER A 194 9.28 -8.73 12.39
N ILE A 195 8.14 -8.42 11.75
CA ILE A 195 7.66 -9.20 10.59
C ILE A 195 8.67 -9.16 9.44
N ARG A 196 9.49 -8.11 9.38
CA ARG A 196 10.60 -8.00 8.44
C ARG A 196 11.85 -8.55 9.10
N LYS A 197 12.50 -9.50 8.43
CA LYS A 197 13.71 -10.19 8.92
C LYS A 197 14.80 -9.21 9.38
N ASP A 198 15.02 -8.16 8.61
CA ASP A 198 16.08 -7.17 8.88
C ASP A 198 15.74 -6.23 10.05
N LEU A 199 14.51 -6.28 10.57
CA LEU A 199 14.02 -5.41 11.65
C LEU A 199 13.58 -6.19 12.90
N ILE A 200 13.97 -7.46 13.03
CA ILE A 200 13.51 -8.37 14.10
C ILE A 200 13.77 -7.84 15.51
N GLU A 201 14.83 -7.05 15.70
CA GLU A 201 15.24 -6.50 16.99
C GLU A 201 14.63 -5.12 17.29
N ILE A 202 13.87 -4.53 16.36
CA ILE A 202 13.43 -3.12 16.45
C ILE A 202 12.17 -2.94 17.30
N ASP A 203 11.32 -3.97 17.42
CA ASP A 203 10.00 -3.91 18.06
C ASP A 203 10.02 -3.16 19.40
N THR A 204 10.88 -3.57 20.34
CA THR A 204 10.92 -2.97 21.68
C THR A 204 11.23 -1.47 21.64
N LYS A 205 12.20 -1.09 20.81
CA LYS A 205 12.62 0.32 20.66
C LYS A 205 11.51 1.14 20.01
N TYR A 206 10.95 0.63 18.92
CA TYR A 206 9.87 1.29 18.19
C TYR A 206 8.62 1.45 19.06
N PHE A 207 8.16 0.40 19.77
CA PHE A 207 6.99 0.48 20.64
C PHE A 207 7.19 1.51 21.76
N LYS A 208 8.36 1.52 22.41
CA LYS A 208 8.70 2.57 23.40
C LYS A 208 8.71 3.97 22.80
N GLY A 209 9.22 4.12 21.58
CA GLY A 209 9.22 5.39 20.84
C GLY A 209 7.80 5.91 20.58
N ILE A 210 6.91 5.04 20.07
CA ILE A 210 5.49 5.38 19.89
C ILE A 210 4.82 5.69 21.23
N THR A 211 5.03 4.88 22.27
CA THR A 211 4.49 5.14 23.63
C THR A 211 4.86 6.54 24.13
N LYS A 212 6.12 6.96 23.98
CA LYS A 212 6.55 8.33 24.35
C LYS A 212 5.84 9.41 23.54
N LEU A 213 5.63 9.21 22.24
CA LEU A 213 4.88 10.14 21.40
C LEU A 213 3.42 10.25 21.85
N VAL A 214 2.77 9.11 22.13
CA VAL A 214 1.39 9.06 22.65
C VAL A 214 1.29 9.85 23.95
N GLU A 215 2.14 9.54 24.94
CA GLU A 215 2.15 10.21 26.25
C GLU A 215 2.42 11.72 26.12
N LYS A 216 3.32 12.12 25.21
CA LYS A 216 3.59 13.54 24.96
C LYS A 216 2.36 14.27 24.43
N TYR A 217 1.68 13.72 23.43
CA TYR A 217 0.55 14.41 22.81
C TYR A 217 -0.70 14.37 23.68
N THR A 218 -0.93 13.30 24.46
CA THR A 218 -2.03 13.28 25.44
C THR A 218 -1.84 14.35 26.52
N LEU A 219 -0.60 14.57 27.01
CA LEU A 219 -0.29 15.67 27.94
C LEU A 219 -0.54 17.07 27.34
N GLN A 220 -0.43 17.20 26.02
CA GLN A 220 -0.76 18.42 25.29
C GLN A 220 -2.27 18.56 24.99
N GLY A 221 -3.09 17.62 25.45
CA GLY A 221 -4.54 17.60 25.27
C GLY A 221 -4.99 17.13 23.89
N TYR A 222 -4.19 16.31 23.20
CA TYR A 222 -4.63 15.65 21.97
C TYR A 222 -5.37 14.34 22.28
N GLU A 223 -6.38 14.05 21.47
CA GLU A 223 -6.87 12.69 21.29
C GLU A 223 -5.95 11.91 20.36
N ILE A 224 -5.74 10.62 20.63
CA ILE A 224 -4.82 9.77 19.88
C ILE A 224 -5.56 8.58 19.27
N SER A 225 -5.29 8.33 18.01
CA SER A 225 -5.75 7.15 17.28
C SER A 225 -4.57 6.28 16.88
N LEU A 226 -4.45 5.09 17.48
CA LEU A 226 -3.51 4.06 17.04
C LEU A 226 -4.18 3.19 15.98
N VAL A 227 -3.66 3.22 14.76
CA VAL A 227 -4.37 2.68 13.58
C VAL A 227 -3.57 1.61 12.86
N SER A 228 -4.21 0.47 12.62
CA SER A 228 -3.67 -0.67 11.86
C SER A 228 -4.13 -0.56 10.41
N PHE A 229 -3.21 -0.73 9.45
CA PHE A 229 -3.52 -0.77 8.03
C PHE A 229 -3.57 -2.20 7.49
N CYS A 230 -2.88 -3.15 8.14
CA CYS A 230 -2.83 -4.53 7.69
C CYS A 230 -2.63 -5.51 8.86
N GLN A 231 -3.66 -6.31 9.14
CA GLN A 231 -3.60 -7.34 10.18
C GLN A 231 -2.55 -8.41 9.87
N ALA A 232 -2.41 -8.82 8.59
CA ALA A 232 -1.48 -9.85 8.16
C ALA A 232 0.00 -9.46 8.40
N GLU A 233 0.28 -8.17 8.49
CA GLU A 233 1.60 -7.63 8.83
C GLU A 233 1.79 -7.35 10.33
N GLY A 234 0.87 -7.83 11.19
CA GLY A 234 1.02 -7.78 12.65
C GLY A 234 0.71 -6.42 13.29
N ASP A 235 0.13 -5.47 12.56
CA ASP A 235 -0.15 -4.11 13.06
C ASP A 235 -1.01 -4.10 14.32
N GLU A 236 -2.06 -4.94 14.36
CA GLU A 236 -2.96 -5.02 15.51
C GLU A 236 -2.23 -5.51 16.77
N GLN A 237 -1.33 -6.48 16.61
CA GLN A 237 -0.49 -6.96 17.72
C GLN A 237 0.40 -5.82 18.23
N ALA A 238 1.07 -5.09 17.33
CA ALA A 238 1.92 -3.97 17.70
C ALA A 238 1.14 -2.86 18.42
N ILE A 239 -0.08 -2.54 17.96
CA ILE A 239 -0.96 -1.58 18.63
C ILE A 239 -1.32 -2.05 20.03
N ASP A 240 -1.69 -3.33 20.19
CA ASP A 240 -2.02 -3.89 21.50
C ASP A 240 -0.83 -3.86 22.47
N GLU A 241 0.37 -4.15 21.98
CA GLU A 241 1.61 -4.05 22.76
C GLU A 241 1.90 -2.60 23.18
N ILE A 242 1.86 -1.64 22.25
CA ILE A 242 2.02 -0.20 22.55
C ILE A 242 0.97 0.26 23.56
N TYR A 243 -0.30 -0.09 23.34
CA TYR A 243 -1.41 0.29 24.20
C TYR A 243 -1.23 -0.29 25.61
N SER A 244 -0.70 -1.51 25.74
CA SER A 244 -0.41 -2.11 27.06
C SER A 244 0.63 -1.32 27.88
N LEU A 245 1.57 -0.65 27.21
CA LEU A 245 2.63 0.14 27.83
C LEU A 245 2.16 1.52 28.34
N LEU A 246 0.98 2.00 27.90
CA LEU A 246 0.45 3.31 28.27
C LEU A 246 -0.04 3.37 29.72
N ARG A 247 0.35 4.43 30.43
CA ARG A 247 -0.12 4.71 31.80
C ARG A 247 -1.56 5.23 31.83
N ASP A 248 -1.89 6.13 30.92
CA ASP A 248 -3.25 6.66 30.73
C ASP A 248 -3.74 6.37 29.31
N LYS A 249 -4.96 5.86 29.22
CA LYS A 249 -5.61 5.36 28.02
C LYS A 249 -6.88 6.15 27.67
N LYS A 250 -7.30 7.10 28.52
CA LYS A 250 -8.60 7.80 28.38
C LYS A 250 -8.75 8.51 27.03
N SER A 251 -7.67 9.10 26.52
CA SER A 251 -7.66 9.84 25.25
C SER A 251 -7.07 9.03 24.09
N VAL A 252 -6.98 7.70 24.22
CA VAL A 252 -6.34 6.84 23.21
C VAL A 252 -7.33 5.80 22.72
N ARG A 253 -7.62 5.80 21.42
CA ARG A 253 -8.42 4.77 20.75
C ARG A 253 -7.58 3.91 19.83
N LYS A 254 -8.04 2.68 19.61
CA LYS A 254 -7.46 1.72 18.66
C LYS A 254 -8.42 1.53 17.50
N ILE A 255 -7.95 1.64 16.27
CA ILE A 255 -8.75 1.44 15.07
C ILE A 255 -8.06 0.40 14.20
N TYR A 256 -8.76 -0.69 13.90
CA TYR A 256 -8.21 -1.80 13.12
C TYR A 256 -8.86 -1.84 11.76
N TYR A 257 -8.07 -1.80 10.69
CA TYR A 257 -8.61 -1.98 9.35
C TYR A 257 -9.08 -3.42 9.15
N LYS A 258 -10.35 -3.58 8.78
CA LYS A 258 -11.02 -4.87 8.54
C LYS A 258 -11.51 -5.04 7.10
N GLY A 259 -11.13 -4.15 6.19
CA GLY A 259 -11.64 -4.11 4.81
C GLY A 259 -12.90 -3.24 4.67
N ILE A 260 -13.86 -3.43 5.56
CA ILE A 260 -15.18 -2.75 5.48
C ILE A 260 -15.21 -1.33 6.06
N ASN A 261 -14.26 -0.98 6.92
CA ASN A 261 -14.24 0.28 7.67
C ASN A 261 -13.23 1.29 7.10
N ARG A 262 -13.00 1.25 5.79
CA ARG A 262 -12.13 2.21 5.09
C ARG A 262 -12.52 3.66 5.38
N GLU A 263 -13.80 3.99 5.24
CA GLU A 263 -14.31 5.36 5.42
C GLU A 263 -14.08 5.88 6.84
N GLU A 264 -14.22 5.02 7.86
CA GLU A 264 -13.89 5.35 9.25
C GLU A 264 -12.41 5.78 9.37
N ILE A 265 -11.49 5.02 8.79
CA ILE A 265 -10.06 5.30 8.89
C ILE A 265 -9.68 6.56 8.10
N ILE A 266 -10.24 6.76 6.90
CA ILE A 266 -9.99 7.96 6.09
C ILE A 266 -10.57 9.21 6.77
N SER A 267 -11.76 9.10 7.37
CA SER A 267 -12.37 10.17 8.18
C SER A 267 -11.53 10.51 9.41
N GLU A 268 -11.02 9.50 10.10
CA GLU A 268 -10.13 9.70 11.25
C GLU A 268 -8.81 10.39 10.86
N LEU A 269 -8.20 9.97 9.74
CA LEU A 269 -6.97 10.55 9.22
C LEU A 269 -7.18 11.99 8.78
N SER A 270 -8.24 12.26 8.01
CA SER A 270 -8.55 13.59 7.45
C SER A 270 -9.01 14.61 8.51
N SER A 271 -9.61 14.16 9.62
CA SER A 271 -9.95 15.04 10.74
C SER A 271 -8.77 15.30 11.68
N SER A 272 -7.67 14.53 11.60
CA SER A 272 -6.51 14.69 12.47
C SER A 272 -5.64 15.88 12.09
N GLU A 273 -5.06 16.56 13.08
CA GLU A 273 -4.09 17.64 12.87
C GLU A 273 -2.71 17.10 12.49
N ILE A 274 -2.30 16.00 13.13
CA ILE A 274 -0.95 15.42 12.99
C ILE A 274 -1.06 13.94 12.62
N ILE A 275 -0.29 13.53 11.63
CA ILE A 275 -0.14 12.14 11.20
C ILE A 275 1.29 11.66 11.53
N VAL A 276 1.41 10.73 12.46
CA VAL A 276 2.64 9.95 12.67
C VAL A 276 2.56 8.73 11.76
N ALA A 277 3.28 8.79 10.64
CA ALA A 277 3.14 7.85 9.53
C ALA A 277 4.28 6.84 9.53
N THR A 278 4.10 5.69 10.19
CA THR A 278 4.99 4.55 9.98
C THR A 278 4.59 3.81 8.70
N ARG A 279 3.29 3.66 8.43
CA ARG A 279 2.79 3.08 7.17
C ARG A 279 3.00 4.04 6.01
N PHE A 280 3.54 3.55 4.89
CA PHE A 280 3.79 4.35 3.68
C PHE A 280 2.54 5.09 3.19
N HIS A 281 1.40 4.41 3.05
CA HIS A 281 0.18 5.07 2.55
C HIS A 281 -0.45 6.03 3.57
N ALA A 282 -0.17 5.89 4.88
CA ALA A 282 -0.58 6.91 5.84
C ALA A 282 0.16 8.23 5.64
N MET A 283 1.43 8.17 5.20
CA MET A 283 2.23 9.35 4.84
C MET A 283 1.64 10.05 3.62
N ILE A 284 1.39 9.31 2.54
CA ILE A 284 0.81 9.85 1.30
C ILE A 284 -0.56 10.47 1.56
N LEU A 285 -1.47 9.73 2.22
CA LEU A 285 -2.79 10.23 2.55
C LEU A 285 -2.73 11.45 3.47
N GLY A 286 -1.81 11.47 4.45
CA GLY A 286 -1.59 12.64 5.29
C GLY A 286 -1.25 13.89 4.48
N TRP A 287 -0.40 13.79 3.46
CA TRP A 287 -0.10 14.89 2.55
C TRP A 287 -1.29 15.26 1.65
N VAL A 288 -2.01 14.28 1.12
CA VAL A 288 -3.22 14.47 0.30
C VAL A 288 -4.30 15.25 1.05
N PHE A 289 -4.48 14.96 2.34
CA PHE A 289 -5.41 15.69 3.22
C PHE A 289 -4.80 16.94 3.86
N ASN A 290 -3.64 17.39 3.37
CA ASN A 290 -2.94 18.60 3.81
C ASN A 290 -2.66 18.62 5.33
N LYS A 291 -2.12 17.53 5.87
CA LYS A 291 -1.82 17.36 7.30
C LYS A 291 -0.35 17.53 7.62
N LYS A 292 -0.06 17.83 8.90
CA LYS A 292 1.31 17.72 9.43
C LYS A 292 1.69 16.25 9.45
N VAL A 293 2.71 15.86 8.71
CA VAL A 293 3.13 14.46 8.65
C VAL A 293 4.52 14.32 9.25
N LEU A 294 4.64 13.39 10.19
CA LEU A 294 5.92 12.89 10.70
C LEU A 294 6.12 11.46 10.18
N PRO A 295 6.93 11.26 9.12
CA PRO A 295 7.26 9.93 8.65
C PRO A 295 8.18 9.18 9.61
N LEU A 296 7.83 7.94 9.94
CA LEU A 296 8.68 6.97 10.64
C LEU A 296 9.13 5.92 9.63
N ILE A 297 10.32 6.12 9.09
CA ILE A 297 10.88 5.34 7.99
C ILE A 297 11.47 4.05 8.52
N TYR A 298 11.14 2.95 7.85
CA TYR A 298 11.74 1.64 8.08
C TYR A 298 12.31 1.01 6.80
N SER A 299 12.22 1.70 5.65
CA SER A 299 12.74 1.23 4.37
C SER A 299 13.14 2.38 3.47
N ASP A 300 14.11 2.15 2.58
CA ASP A 300 14.60 3.18 1.67
C ASP A 300 13.56 3.58 0.61
N LYS A 301 12.55 2.74 0.37
CA LYS A 301 11.42 3.06 -0.52
C LYS A 301 10.67 4.32 -0.09
N THR A 302 10.45 4.43 1.22
CA THR A 302 9.80 5.61 1.80
C THR A 302 10.70 6.84 1.64
N LEU A 303 12.02 6.67 1.82
CA LEU A 303 12.99 7.75 1.62
C LEU A 303 13.05 8.22 0.16
N ASN A 304 12.99 7.30 -0.80
CA ASN A 304 13.00 7.65 -2.22
C ASN A 304 11.80 8.54 -2.55
N VAL A 305 10.59 8.17 -2.13
CA VAL A 305 9.39 8.99 -2.34
C VAL A 305 9.47 10.32 -1.61
N ILE A 306 9.94 10.36 -0.35
CA ILE A 306 10.17 11.62 0.39
C ILE A 306 11.08 12.58 -0.39
N LYS A 307 12.15 12.06 -1.00
CA LYS A 307 13.09 12.85 -1.81
C LYS A 307 12.47 13.30 -3.12
N ASP A 308 11.79 12.40 -3.82
CA ASP A 308 11.20 12.65 -5.13
C ASP A 308 10.13 13.74 -5.08
N VAL A 309 9.34 13.78 -4.01
CA VAL A 309 8.31 14.81 -3.80
C VAL A 309 8.85 16.09 -3.17
N GLY A 310 10.14 16.14 -2.83
CA GLY A 310 10.76 17.32 -2.23
C GLY A 310 10.29 17.66 -0.82
N PHE A 311 9.85 16.66 -0.03
CA PHE A 311 9.42 16.89 1.35
C PHE A 311 10.60 17.31 2.23
N SER A 312 10.53 18.51 2.81
CA SER A 312 11.59 19.10 3.63
C SER A 312 11.36 19.00 5.14
N GLY A 313 10.24 18.39 5.57
CA GLY A 313 9.95 18.18 6.98
C GLY A 313 10.84 17.11 7.62
N LYS A 314 10.85 17.06 8.97
CA LYS A 314 11.57 16.00 9.67
C LYS A 314 10.93 14.63 9.48
N TYR A 315 11.77 13.61 9.48
CA TYR A 315 11.40 12.20 9.57
C TYR A 315 12.30 11.49 10.60
N ILE A 316 11.86 10.33 11.08
CA ILE A 316 12.66 9.44 11.95
C ILE A 316 12.96 8.17 11.16
N ASP A 317 14.21 7.77 11.03
CA ASP A 317 14.58 6.45 10.53
C ASP A 317 14.66 5.47 11.70
N ILE A 318 13.62 4.65 11.89
CA ILE A 318 13.50 3.77 13.06
C ILE A 318 14.61 2.71 13.14
N ARG A 319 15.32 2.48 12.02
CA ARG A 319 16.48 1.59 11.93
C ARG A 319 17.71 2.17 12.62
N LYS A 320 17.79 3.50 12.73
CA LYS A 320 18.99 4.22 13.17
C LYS A 320 18.72 5.11 14.38
N ASP A 321 17.58 5.77 14.44
CA ASP A 321 17.30 6.82 15.42
C ASP A 321 16.69 6.24 16.69
N ASP A 322 17.30 6.56 17.84
CA ASP A 322 16.81 6.17 19.17
C ASP A 322 15.89 7.23 19.80
N ASP A 323 15.92 8.45 19.27
CA ASP A 323 15.20 9.58 19.82
C ASP A 323 13.97 9.93 18.97
N TYR A 324 12.82 9.91 19.64
CA TYR A 324 11.51 10.26 19.08
C TYR A 324 11.07 11.65 19.57
N SER A 325 11.98 12.42 20.18
CA SER A 325 11.70 13.75 20.72
C SER A 325 11.62 14.80 19.60
N ILE A 326 10.48 14.84 18.90
CA ILE A 326 10.23 15.81 17.83
C ILE A 326 9.25 16.87 18.31
N ASN A 327 9.65 18.15 18.27
CA ASN A 327 8.75 19.26 18.54
C ASN A 327 7.70 19.36 17.43
N GLN A 328 6.45 19.70 17.78
CA GLN A 328 5.36 19.83 16.83
C GLN A 328 5.69 20.81 15.69
N LYS A 329 6.49 21.85 15.97
CA LYS A 329 6.95 22.84 14.96
C LYS A 329 7.90 22.25 13.92
N GLU A 330 8.49 21.10 14.19
CA GLU A 330 9.43 20.41 13.29
C GLU A 330 8.72 19.38 12.41
N ILE A 331 7.44 19.11 12.68
CA ILE A 331 6.61 18.26 11.82
C ILE A 331 6.16 19.12 10.64
N GLY A 332 6.60 18.70 9.45
CA GLY A 332 6.38 19.43 8.22
C GLY A 332 5.05 19.10 7.55
N PHE A 333 4.72 19.94 6.57
CA PHE A 333 3.72 19.67 5.55
C PHE A 333 4.42 19.44 4.21
N LEU A 334 3.74 18.75 3.30
CA LEU A 334 4.07 18.84 1.89
C LEU A 334 3.15 19.91 1.29
N GLU A 335 3.69 21.10 1.07
CA GLU A 335 2.90 22.24 0.57
C GLU A 335 2.39 21.96 -0.84
N ASP A 336 1.10 22.21 -1.05
CA ASP A 336 0.38 22.09 -2.33
C ASP A 336 0.73 20.85 -3.17
N VAL A 337 0.08 19.73 -2.85
CA VAL A 337 0.21 18.48 -3.61
C VAL A 337 -0.53 18.49 -4.95
N THR A 338 -1.11 19.61 -5.42
CA THR A 338 -1.95 19.64 -6.63
C THR A 338 -1.18 19.19 -7.87
N SER A 339 0.04 19.70 -8.06
CA SER A 339 0.89 19.31 -9.20
C SER A 339 1.29 17.83 -9.12
N ILE A 340 1.61 17.34 -7.92
CA ILE A 340 1.96 15.93 -7.66
C ILE A 340 0.76 15.03 -7.96
N ALA A 341 -0.44 15.45 -7.54
CA ALA A 341 -1.69 14.74 -7.83
C ALA A 341 -1.95 14.67 -9.34
N ILE A 342 -1.78 15.76 -10.08
CA ILE A 342 -1.90 15.77 -11.55
C ILE A 342 -0.87 14.83 -12.19
N GLU A 343 0.39 14.88 -11.75
CA GLU A 343 1.42 14.00 -12.28
C GLU A 343 1.17 12.52 -11.92
N SER A 344 0.57 12.22 -10.77
CA SER A 344 0.25 10.84 -10.36
C SER A 344 -0.75 10.16 -11.31
N GLU A 345 -1.61 10.92 -11.98
CA GLU A 345 -2.55 10.42 -13.00
C GLU A 345 -1.82 9.82 -14.21
N ARG A 346 -0.54 10.18 -14.43
CA ARG A 346 0.27 9.63 -15.52
C ARG A 346 0.58 8.15 -15.37
N HIS A 347 0.31 7.54 -14.21
CA HIS A 347 0.24 6.09 -14.10
C HIS A 347 -0.72 5.48 -15.14
N PHE A 348 -1.83 6.16 -15.46
CA PHE A 348 -2.85 5.64 -16.35
C PHE A 348 -2.69 6.05 -17.81
N GLU A 349 -1.75 6.93 -18.15
CA GLU A 349 -1.61 7.54 -19.49
C GLU A 349 -1.63 6.51 -20.63
N VAL A 350 -0.93 5.39 -20.49
CA VAL A 350 -0.95 4.32 -21.50
C VAL A 350 -2.22 3.48 -21.41
N LEU A 351 -2.67 3.15 -20.20
CA LEU A 351 -3.84 2.30 -19.98
C LEU A 351 -5.14 2.97 -20.47
N ASP A 352 -5.27 4.29 -20.35
CA ASP A 352 -6.40 5.08 -20.84
C ASP A 352 -6.57 4.98 -22.37
N THR A 353 -5.50 4.68 -23.11
CA THR A 353 -5.57 4.48 -24.57
C THR A 353 -6.26 3.15 -24.93
N VAL A 354 -6.25 2.18 -24.00
CA VAL A 354 -6.80 0.83 -24.16
C VAL A 354 -8.17 0.70 -23.49
N LEU A 355 -8.32 1.29 -22.30
CA LEU A 355 -9.55 1.29 -21.51
C LEU A 355 -10.23 2.66 -21.61
N LYS A 356 -11.12 2.81 -22.59
CA LYS A 356 -11.90 4.04 -22.85
C LYS A 356 -13.24 4.08 -22.14
#